data_AF-A0A0L0C6R9-F1
#
_entry.id   AF-A0A0L0C6R9-F1
#
_cell.length_a   1.000
_cell.length_b   1.000
_cell.length_c   1.000
_cell.angle_alpha   90.00
_cell.angle_beta   90.00
_cell.angle_gamma   90.00
#
_symmetry.space_group_name_H-M   'P 1'
#
loop_
_entity.id
_entity.type
_entity.pdbx_description
1 polymer ?
#
loop_
_entity_poly.entity_id
_entity_poly.type
_entity_poly.pdbx_seq_one_letter_code
_entity_poly.pdbx_strand_id
1 'polypeptide(L)'
;MVIVTRGDYIWIEPATGREFDVAIGARVISAEGRRIQVRDDDGDEIWLSPERRIKAMHASSVQGVEDMISLGDLHEAGILRNLLIRYKDNLIYTYTGSILVAVNPYQILPIYTADQIKLYKERKIGELPPHIFAIGDNAYAHMKRYRQDQCIVISGESGAGKTESTKLILQYLAAISGKHSWIEQQILEANPILEAFGNAKTVRNDNSSRFGKYIDIHFSANGVIEGAKIEQYLLEKSRIVSQNHSERNYHIFYCILAGLSAEEKRRLDLGNAADY
;
A
#
# COMPACT_ATOMS: atom_id res chain seq x y z
N MET A 1 17.32 -27.94 24.45
CA MET A 1 17.74 -28.27 23.07
C MET A 1 16.47 -28.48 22.28
N VAL A 2 16.19 -27.67 21.26
CA VAL A 2 14.98 -27.86 20.45
C VAL A 2 15.19 -29.12 19.61
N ILE A 3 14.36 -30.14 19.83
CA ILE A 3 14.35 -31.34 19.00
C ILE A 3 13.53 -30.97 17.78
N VAL A 4 14.14 -30.99 16.60
CA VAL A 4 13.47 -30.72 15.32
C VAL A 4 13.40 -32.01 14.51
N THR A 5 12.29 -32.17 13.82
CA THR A 5 11.99 -33.30 12.94
C THR A 5 11.75 -32.81 11.52
N ARG A 6 11.84 -33.74 10.56
CA ARG A 6 11.55 -33.44 9.16
C ARG A 6 10.13 -32.91 9.02
N GLY A 7 9.99 -31.73 8.42
CA GLY A 7 8.72 -31.07 8.18
C GLY A 7 8.42 -29.92 9.15
N ASP A 8 9.16 -29.79 10.26
CA ASP A 8 8.98 -28.70 11.21
C ASP A 8 9.34 -27.35 10.58
N TYR A 9 8.66 -26.31 11.04
CA TYR A 9 8.97 -24.92 10.70
C TYR A 9 9.68 -24.26 11.88
N ILE A 10 10.76 -23.57 11.57
CA ILE A 10 11.65 -22.96 12.55
C ILE A 10 12.02 -21.54 12.17
N TRP A 11 12.36 -20.77 13.18
CA TRP A 11 13.07 -19.50 13.06
C TRP A 11 14.57 -19.76 13.19
N ILE A 12 15.34 -19.24 12.23
CA ILE A 12 16.80 -19.22 12.26
C ILE A 12 17.22 -17.81 12.69
N GLU A 13 17.69 -17.68 13.93
CA GLU A 13 18.13 -16.40 14.49
C GLU A 13 19.34 -15.87 13.74
N PRO A 14 19.41 -14.57 13.41
CA PRO A 14 20.49 -14.01 12.61
C PRO A 14 21.87 -14.25 13.25
N ALA A 15 22.89 -14.45 12.39
CA ALA A 15 24.26 -14.70 12.85
C ALA A 15 24.95 -13.43 13.36
N THR A 16 24.51 -12.28 12.84
CA THR A 16 24.97 -10.94 13.22
C THR A 16 23.84 -10.20 13.93
N GLY A 17 24.19 -9.19 14.73
CA GLY A 17 23.23 -8.34 15.43
C GLY A 17 23.15 -6.95 14.80
N ARG A 18 23.18 -6.84 13.47
CA ARG A 18 23.02 -5.55 12.80
C ARG A 18 21.58 -5.08 12.94
N GLU A 19 21.39 -3.79 12.77
CA GLU A 19 20.11 -3.11 13.00
C GLU A 19 18.92 -3.70 12.22
N PHE A 20 19.15 -4.28 11.04
CA PHE A 20 18.11 -4.86 10.18
C PHE A 20 18.18 -6.39 10.08
N ASP A 21 18.97 -7.05 10.93
CA ASP A 21 19.05 -8.50 10.93
C ASP A 21 17.82 -9.08 11.65
N VAL A 22 16.97 -9.78 10.89
CA VAL A 22 15.78 -10.47 11.41
C VAL A 22 15.93 -11.99 11.30
N ALA A 23 15.17 -12.72 12.10
CA ALA A 23 15.13 -14.18 12.01
C ALA A 23 14.57 -14.63 10.66
N ILE A 24 15.08 -15.73 10.12
CA ILE A 24 14.64 -16.27 8.83
C ILE A 24 13.74 -17.47 9.10
N GLY A 25 12.57 -17.50 8.45
CA GLY A 25 11.68 -18.66 8.48
C GLY A 25 12.19 -19.76 7.57
N ALA A 26 12.17 -21.00 8.05
CA ALA A 26 12.58 -22.15 7.25
C ALA A 26 11.86 -23.44 7.63
N ARG A 27 11.76 -24.35 6.66
CA ARG A 27 11.23 -25.70 6.85
C ARG A 27 12.34 -26.73 6.89
N VAL A 28 12.32 -27.62 7.88
CA VAL A 28 13.32 -28.68 8.04
C VAL A 28 13.10 -29.76 6.97
N ILE A 29 14.12 -29.99 6.13
CA ILE A 29 14.13 -31.02 5.09
C ILE A 29 14.68 -32.34 5.64
N SER A 30 15.78 -32.27 6.38
CA SER A 30 16.44 -33.41 7.01
C SER A 30 17.09 -32.99 8.33
N ALA A 31 17.09 -33.91 9.29
CA ALA A 31 17.72 -33.74 10.58
C ALA A 31 18.46 -35.04 10.91
N GLU A 32 19.76 -35.08 10.62
CA GLU A 32 20.63 -36.24 10.83
C GLU A 32 21.68 -35.91 11.90
N GLY A 33 21.44 -36.38 13.13
CA GLY A 33 22.32 -36.12 14.27
C GLY A 33 22.40 -34.63 14.62
N ARG A 34 23.56 -33.99 14.37
CA ARG A 34 23.79 -32.55 14.61
C ARG A 34 23.68 -31.69 13.34
N ARG A 35 23.44 -32.30 12.17
CA ARG A 35 23.31 -31.59 10.90
C ARG A 35 21.84 -31.44 10.57
N ILE A 36 21.41 -30.19 10.38
CA ILE A 36 20.04 -29.85 10.02
C ILE A 36 20.10 -29.19 8.65
N GLN A 37 19.39 -29.75 7.69
CA GLN A 37 19.16 -29.14 6.38
C GLN A 37 17.77 -28.51 6.38
N VAL A 38 17.70 -27.26 5.94
CA VAL A 38 16.47 -26.48 5.90
C VAL A 38 16.26 -25.90 4.50
N ARG A 39 15.01 -25.62 4.16
CA ARG A 39 14.64 -24.76 3.04
C ARG A 39 14.08 -23.46 3.59
N ASP A 40 14.68 -22.33 3.28
CA ASP A 40 14.15 -21.03 3.71
C ASP A 40 12.89 -20.63 2.92
N ASP A 41 12.31 -19.49 3.30
CA ASP A 41 11.11 -18.96 2.65
C ASP A 41 11.37 -18.50 1.20
N ASP A 42 12.62 -18.28 0.79
CA ASP A 42 13.01 -17.93 -0.59
C ASP A 42 13.23 -19.17 -1.47
N GLY A 43 13.28 -20.35 -0.85
CA GLY A 43 13.38 -21.64 -1.51
C GLY A 43 14.79 -22.22 -1.53
N ASP A 44 15.75 -21.51 -0.91
CA ASP A 44 17.14 -21.94 -0.86
C ASP A 44 17.34 -23.04 0.19
N GLU A 45 18.11 -24.07 -0.19
CA GLU A 45 18.44 -25.17 0.71
C GLU A 45 19.77 -24.91 1.41
N ILE A 46 19.74 -24.87 2.74
CA ILE A 46 20.87 -24.47 3.57
C ILE A 46 21.15 -25.55 4.61
N TRP A 47 22.42 -25.91 4.76
CA TRP A 47 22.89 -26.69 5.90
C TRP A 47 23.24 -25.75 7.06
N LEU A 48 22.56 -25.94 8.20
CA LEU A 48 22.80 -25.12 9.38
C LEU A 48 24.06 -25.59 10.12
N SER A 49 24.91 -24.63 10.49
CA SER A 49 26.03 -24.85 11.40
C SER A 49 25.52 -25.26 12.79
N PRO A 50 26.20 -26.16 13.52
CA PRO A 50 25.76 -26.59 14.85
C PRO A 50 25.60 -25.46 15.87
N GLU A 51 26.28 -24.31 15.69
CA GLU A 51 26.16 -23.16 16.58
C GLU A 51 24.96 -22.23 16.27
N ARG A 52 24.27 -22.42 15.14
CA ARG A 52 23.11 -21.58 14.80
C ARG A 52 22.00 -21.77 15.83
N ARG A 53 21.49 -20.65 16.34
CA ARG A 53 20.34 -20.63 17.24
C ARG A 53 19.06 -20.77 16.43
N ILE A 54 18.24 -21.75 16.81
CA ILE A 54 16.95 -22.02 16.19
C ILE A 54 15.83 -22.00 17.24
N LYS A 55 14.63 -21.61 16.82
CA LYS A 55 13.41 -21.69 17.62
C LYS A 55 12.30 -22.33 16.80
N ALA A 56 11.39 -23.07 17.45
CA ALA A 56 10.19 -23.55 16.78
C ALA A 56 9.30 -22.36 16.40
N MET A 57 8.68 -22.43 15.22
CA MET A 57 7.74 -21.41 14.75
C MET A 57 6.33 -21.71 15.26
N HIS A 58 5.60 -20.69 15.70
CA HIS A 58 4.19 -20.84 16.09
C HIS A 58 3.32 -21.18 14.87
N ALA A 59 2.29 -22.00 15.06
CA ALA A 59 1.44 -22.49 13.96
C ALA A 59 0.81 -21.36 13.12
N SER A 60 0.39 -20.26 13.76
CA SER A 60 -0.16 -19.10 13.05
C SER A 60 0.89 -18.37 12.20
N SER A 61 2.16 -18.39 12.62
CA SER A 61 3.25 -17.81 11.85
C SER A 61 3.68 -18.71 10.70
N VAL A 62 3.41 -20.02 10.76
CA VAL A 62 3.59 -20.97 9.64
C VAL A 62 2.55 -20.73 8.54
N GLN A 63 1.27 -20.71 8.93
CA GLN A 63 0.12 -20.63 8.00
C GLN A 63 -0.13 -19.22 7.46
N GLY A 64 0.19 -18.21 8.27
CA GLY A 64 -0.21 -16.83 8.02
C GLY A 64 -1.60 -16.54 8.55
N VAL A 65 -1.85 -15.26 8.82
CA VAL A 65 -3.10 -14.75 9.37
C VAL A 65 -3.54 -13.49 8.65
N GLU A 66 -4.86 -13.30 8.58
CA GLU A 66 -5.46 -12.10 8.01
C GLU A 66 -5.33 -10.87 8.92
N ASP A 67 -5.32 -11.08 10.24
CA ASP A 67 -5.09 -10.04 11.24
C ASP A 67 -3.90 -10.39 12.13
N MET A 68 -2.86 -9.56 12.05
CA MET A 68 -1.59 -9.79 12.74
C MET A 68 -1.67 -9.70 14.26
N ILE A 69 -2.78 -9.22 14.85
CA ILE A 69 -2.99 -9.32 16.30
C ILE A 69 -3.14 -10.78 16.77
N SER A 70 -3.45 -11.70 15.85
CA SER A 70 -3.56 -13.14 16.11
C SER A 70 -2.27 -13.93 15.88
N LEU A 71 -1.17 -13.25 15.50
CA LEU A 71 0.14 -13.88 15.39
C LEU A 71 0.64 -14.32 16.77
N GLY A 72 1.08 -15.58 16.87
CA GLY A 72 1.70 -16.10 18.08
C GLY A 72 3.12 -15.57 18.25
N ASP A 73 3.87 -15.49 17.15
CA ASP A 73 5.21 -14.90 17.12
C ASP A 73 5.13 -13.41 16.75
N LEU A 74 4.77 -12.57 17.74
CA LEU A 74 4.64 -11.11 17.57
C LEU A 74 5.99 -10.39 17.69
N HIS A 75 6.91 -10.71 16.79
CA HIS A 75 8.18 -9.99 16.58
C HIS A 75 8.33 -9.62 15.11
N GLU A 76 9.31 -8.77 14.79
CA GLU A 76 9.54 -8.23 13.44
C GLU A 76 9.58 -9.33 12.37
N ALA A 77 10.33 -10.41 12.61
CA ALA A 77 10.40 -11.52 11.66
C ALA A 77 9.06 -12.23 11.41
N GLY A 78 8.22 -12.35 12.44
CA GLY A 78 6.88 -12.95 12.32
C GLY A 78 5.94 -12.08 11.49
N ILE A 79 6.00 -10.76 11.70
CA ILE A 79 5.26 -9.76 10.92
C ILE A 79 5.71 -9.79 9.46
N LEU A 80 7.02 -9.69 9.21
CA LEU A 80 7.59 -9.70 7.87
C LEU A 80 7.26 -10.98 7.11
N ARG A 81 7.40 -12.14 7.76
CA ARG A 81 7.04 -13.43 7.14
C ARG A 81 5.55 -13.50 6.81
N ASN A 82 4.67 -13.05 7.71
CA ASN A 82 3.23 -13.04 7.45
C ASN A 82 2.88 -12.19 6.23
N LEU A 83 3.48 -11.00 6.09
CA LEU A 83 3.32 -10.16 4.92
C LEU A 83 3.89 -10.84 3.66
N LEU A 84 5.06 -11.48 3.77
CA LEU A 84 5.72 -12.17 2.65
C LEU A 84 4.87 -13.30 2.08
N ILE A 85 4.41 -14.23 2.92
CA ILE A 85 3.63 -15.39 2.46
C ILE A 85 2.30 -14.96 1.83
N ARG A 86 1.61 -13.98 2.45
CA ARG A 86 0.38 -13.40 1.89
C ARG A 86 0.64 -12.71 0.56
N TYR A 87 1.72 -11.95 0.46
CA TYR A 87 2.11 -11.28 -0.78
C TYR A 87 2.43 -12.27 -1.90
N LYS A 88 3.09 -13.40 -1.61
CA LYS A 88 3.34 -14.47 -2.57
C LYS A 88 2.05 -15.07 -3.14
N ASP A 89 0.97 -15.07 -2.36
CA ASP A 89 -0.37 -15.50 -2.78
C ASP A 89 -1.23 -14.34 -3.38
N ASN A 90 -0.62 -13.20 -3.71
CA ASN A 90 -1.29 -11.97 -4.17
C ASN A 90 -2.29 -11.35 -3.16
N LEU A 91 -2.19 -11.71 -1.88
CA LEU A 91 -2.98 -11.12 -0.80
C LEU A 91 -2.24 -9.91 -0.21
N ILE A 92 -2.39 -8.76 -0.87
CA ILE A 92 -1.62 -7.53 -0.55
C ILE A 92 -2.05 -6.79 0.71
N TYR A 93 -3.22 -7.11 1.24
CA TYR A 93 -3.83 -6.45 2.39
C TYR A 93 -3.77 -7.35 3.61
N THR A 94 -3.41 -6.80 4.76
CA THR A 94 -3.38 -7.52 6.04
C THR A 94 -3.81 -6.57 7.15
N TYR A 95 -4.69 -7.01 8.05
CA TYR A 95 -5.08 -6.22 9.20
C TYR A 95 -4.01 -6.26 10.30
N THR A 96 -4.00 -5.21 11.10
CA THR A 96 -3.43 -5.19 12.44
C THR A 96 -4.39 -4.42 13.34
N GLY A 97 -5.37 -5.15 13.86
CA GLY A 97 -6.53 -4.57 14.55
C GLY A 97 -7.32 -3.65 13.62
N SER A 98 -7.40 -2.35 13.93
CA SER A 98 -8.10 -1.36 13.11
C SER A 98 -7.27 -0.77 11.97
N ILE A 99 -5.97 -1.11 11.88
CA ILE A 99 -5.06 -0.61 10.85
C ILE A 99 -5.02 -1.62 9.70
N LEU A 100 -4.93 -1.11 8.46
CA LEU A 100 -4.71 -1.93 7.27
C LEU A 100 -3.29 -1.72 6.75
N VAL A 101 -2.52 -2.80 6.70
CA VAL A 101 -1.22 -2.84 6.01
C VAL A 101 -1.46 -3.23 4.57
N ALA A 102 -0.92 -2.44 3.64
CA ALA A 102 -1.00 -2.68 2.20
C ALA A 102 0.41 -2.76 1.61
N VAL A 103 0.72 -3.85 0.91
CA VAL A 103 2.00 -4.03 0.21
C VAL A 103 1.76 -3.83 -1.29
N ASN A 104 2.43 -2.86 -1.90
CA ASN A 104 2.20 -2.53 -3.31
C ASN A 104 2.55 -3.73 -4.23
N PRO A 105 1.59 -4.28 -5.00
CA PRO A 105 1.84 -5.42 -5.88
C PRO A 105 2.61 -5.09 -7.16
N TYR A 106 2.72 -3.81 -7.53
CA TYR A 106 3.24 -3.37 -8.84
C TYR A 106 2.54 -4.01 -10.06
N GLN A 107 1.30 -4.47 -9.86
CA GLN A 107 0.43 -5.03 -10.89
C GLN A 107 -1.04 -4.72 -10.57
N ILE A 108 -1.90 -4.84 -11.59
CA ILE A 108 -3.33 -4.66 -11.43
C ILE A 108 -3.93 -5.99 -10.94
N LEU A 109 -4.58 -5.96 -9.78
CA LEU A 109 -5.32 -7.10 -9.24
C LEU A 109 -6.83 -6.90 -9.47
N PRO A 110 -7.59 -7.95 -9.84
CA PRO A 110 -9.03 -7.86 -10.12
C PRO A 110 -9.89 -7.81 -8.83
N ILE A 111 -9.45 -7.07 -7.82
CA ILE A 111 -10.05 -7.00 -6.47
C ILE A 111 -10.79 -5.67 -6.20
N TYR A 112 -10.86 -4.78 -7.19
CA TYR A 112 -11.46 -3.45 -7.07
C TYR A 112 -12.73 -3.26 -7.91
N THR A 113 -13.43 -4.37 -8.19
CA THR A 113 -14.63 -4.37 -9.04
C THR A 113 -15.86 -3.86 -8.30
N ALA A 114 -16.92 -3.51 -9.05
CA ALA A 114 -18.20 -3.12 -8.47
C ALA A 114 -18.81 -4.21 -7.57
N ASP A 115 -18.55 -5.49 -7.87
CA ASP A 115 -19.03 -6.60 -7.05
C ASP A 115 -18.26 -6.70 -5.73
N GLN A 116 -16.97 -6.37 -5.72
CA GLN A 116 -16.20 -6.23 -4.48
C GLN A 116 -16.73 -5.07 -3.62
N ILE A 117 -17.07 -3.93 -4.22
CA ILE A 117 -17.72 -2.83 -3.51
C ILE A 117 -19.01 -3.29 -2.82
N LYS A 118 -19.88 -4.02 -3.55
CA LYS A 118 -21.13 -4.56 -2.98
C LYS A 118 -20.88 -5.58 -1.87
N LEU A 119 -19.85 -6.40 -2.01
CA LEU A 119 -19.49 -7.44 -1.04
C LEU A 119 -19.11 -6.84 0.32
N TYR A 120 -18.30 -5.77 0.31
CA TYR A 120 -17.80 -5.11 1.51
C TYR A 120 -18.77 -4.09 2.13
N LYS A 121 -19.86 -3.77 1.44
CA LYS A 121 -20.89 -2.85 1.94
C LYS A 121 -21.56 -3.40 3.20
N GLU A 122 -21.65 -2.55 4.23
CA GLU A 122 -22.31 -2.85 5.51
C GLU A 122 -21.71 -4.07 6.23
N ARG A 123 -20.39 -4.26 6.13
CA ARG A 123 -19.65 -5.35 6.77
C ARG A 123 -18.73 -4.83 7.84
N LYS A 124 -18.62 -5.56 8.95
CA LYS A 124 -17.65 -5.19 9.99
C LYS A 124 -16.24 -5.62 9.59
N ILE A 125 -15.25 -4.88 10.05
CA ILE A 125 -13.84 -5.28 9.97
C ILE A 125 -13.70 -6.66 10.62
N GLY A 126 -13.07 -7.59 9.91
CA GLY A 126 -12.87 -8.99 10.34
C GLY A 126 -13.99 -9.96 9.95
N GLU A 127 -15.14 -9.52 9.43
CA GLU A 127 -16.15 -10.43 8.85
C GLU A 127 -15.76 -10.94 7.46
N LEU A 128 -15.00 -10.13 6.73
CA LEU A 128 -14.45 -10.44 5.41
C LEU A 128 -12.93 -10.30 5.44
N PRO A 129 -12.23 -10.90 4.45
CA PRO A 129 -10.78 -10.77 4.31
C PRO A 129 -10.30 -9.31 4.31
N PRO A 130 -9.02 -9.06 4.59
CA PRO A 130 -8.47 -7.71 4.61
C PRO A 130 -8.60 -7.02 3.27
N HIS A 131 -9.20 -5.82 3.27
CA HIS A 131 -9.38 -5.04 2.06
C HIS A 131 -9.55 -3.54 2.34
N ILE A 132 -9.12 -2.70 1.40
CA ILE A 132 -9.25 -1.23 1.53
C ILE A 132 -10.70 -0.77 1.62
N PHE A 133 -11.62 -1.48 0.96
CA PHE A 133 -13.06 -1.19 1.02
C PHE A 133 -13.65 -1.44 2.40
N ALA A 134 -13.11 -2.36 3.20
CA ALA A 134 -13.56 -2.54 4.58
C ALA A 134 -13.25 -1.31 5.45
N ILE A 135 -12.12 -0.63 5.20
CA ILE A 135 -11.77 0.61 5.89
C ILE A 135 -12.69 1.75 5.47
N GLY A 136 -12.98 1.85 4.16
CA GLY A 136 -13.95 2.82 3.63
C GLY A 136 -15.35 2.61 4.19
N ASP A 137 -15.83 1.36 4.25
CA ASP A 137 -17.15 1.02 4.80
C ASP A 137 -17.23 1.31 6.29
N ASN A 138 -16.20 0.92 7.05
CA ASN A 138 -16.15 1.17 8.47
C ASN A 138 -16.22 2.67 8.78
N ALA A 139 -15.41 3.49 8.11
CA ALA A 139 -15.47 4.94 8.28
C ALA A 139 -16.86 5.50 7.91
N TYR A 140 -17.40 5.14 6.74
CA TYR A 140 -18.71 5.64 6.32
C TYR A 140 -19.85 5.20 7.26
N ALA A 141 -19.87 3.94 7.67
CA ALA A 141 -20.87 3.40 8.58
C ALA A 141 -20.79 4.06 9.96
N HIS A 142 -19.57 4.30 10.48
CA HIS A 142 -19.36 5.02 11.74
C HIS A 142 -19.83 6.46 11.64
N MET A 143 -19.47 7.19 10.58
CA MET A 143 -19.93 8.55 10.33
C MET A 143 -21.46 8.62 10.35
N LYS A 144 -22.14 7.73 9.61
CA LYS A 144 -23.60 7.71 9.51
C LYS A 144 -24.29 7.32 10.83
N ARG A 145 -23.74 6.34 11.54
CA ARG A 145 -24.32 5.80 12.78
C ARG A 145 -24.15 6.75 13.96
N TYR A 146 -22.94 7.32 14.12
CA TYR A 146 -22.59 8.13 15.29
C TYR A 146 -22.70 9.64 15.02
N ARG A 147 -22.92 10.05 13.77
CA ARG A 147 -22.96 11.47 13.35
C ARG A 147 -21.69 12.22 13.76
N GLN A 148 -20.54 11.58 13.53
CA GLN A 148 -19.22 12.09 13.86
C GLN A 148 -18.32 12.03 12.64
N ASP A 149 -17.54 13.08 12.42
CA ASP A 149 -16.56 13.15 11.35
C ASP A 149 -15.51 12.04 11.51
N GLN A 150 -15.03 11.52 10.39
CA GLN A 150 -14.06 10.44 10.33
C GLN A 150 -12.83 10.86 9.54
N CYS A 151 -11.66 10.32 9.90
CA CYS A 151 -10.41 10.60 9.22
C CYS A 151 -9.71 9.28 8.89
N ILE A 152 -9.33 9.11 7.63
CA ILE A 152 -8.51 7.99 7.17
C ILE A 152 -7.12 8.52 6.84
N VAL A 153 -6.11 8.06 7.59
CA VAL A 153 -4.72 8.47 7.39
C VAL A 153 -3.99 7.39 6.58
N ILE A 154 -3.53 7.74 5.38
CA ILE A 154 -2.77 6.84 4.51
C ILE A 154 -1.32 7.30 4.49
N SER A 155 -0.44 6.50 5.10
CA SER A 155 0.99 6.80 5.21
C SER A 155 1.85 5.70 4.57
N GLY A 156 3.13 6.01 4.32
CA GLY A 156 4.06 5.10 3.67
C GLY A 156 5.11 5.83 2.83
N GLU A 157 6.14 5.11 2.42
CA GLU A 157 7.22 5.67 1.61
C GLU A 157 6.77 6.08 0.18
N SER A 158 7.64 6.80 -0.53
CA SER A 158 7.40 7.13 -1.94
C SER A 158 7.30 5.84 -2.76
N GLY A 159 6.20 5.67 -3.50
CA GLY A 159 5.93 4.46 -4.28
C GLY A 159 5.15 3.37 -3.55
N ALA A 160 4.83 3.54 -2.26
CA ALA A 160 4.11 2.52 -1.47
C ALA A 160 2.61 2.33 -1.84
N GLY A 161 2.06 3.14 -2.75
CA GLY A 161 0.65 3.00 -3.19
C GLY A 161 -0.37 3.91 -2.47
N LYS A 162 0.09 4.94 -1.74
CA LYS A 162 -0.79 5.90 -1.03
C LYS A 162 -1.85 6.54 -1.92
N THR A 163 -1.44 7.07 -3.07
CA THR A 163 -2.33 7.76 -4.02
C THR A 163 -3.39 6.81 -4.58
N GLU A 164 -3.00 5.58 -4.93
CA GLU A 164 -3.95 4.57 -5.44
C GLU A 164 -4.92 4.12 -4.35
N SER A 165 -4.46 3.93 -3.12
CA SER A 165 -5.33 3.63 -1.99
C SER A 165 -6.34 4.75 -1.71
N THR A 166 -5.92 6.01 -1.85
CA THR A 166 -6.81 7.18 -1.74
C THR A 166 -7.90 7.15 -2.82
N LYS A 167 -7.53 6.90 -4.09
CA LYS A 167 -8.47 6.78 -5.21
C LYS A 167 -9.51 5.68 -4.97
N LEU A 168 -9.07 4.52 -4.48
CA LEU A 168 -9.93 3.39 -4.20
C LEU A 168 -10.94 3.68 -3.08
N ILE A 169 -10.53 4.37 -2.02
CA ILE A 169 -11.45 4.81 -0.95
C ILE A 169 -12.48 5.80 -1.51
N LEU A 170 -12.05 6.79 -2.30
CA LEU A 170 -12.97 7.75 -2.91
C LEU A 170 -13.96 7.08 -3.86
N GLN A 171 -13.49 6.13 -4.68
CA GLN A 171 -14.34 5.32 -5.54
C GLN A 171 -15.36 4.51 -4.74
N TYR A 172 -14.94 3.90 -3.63
CA TYR A 172 -15.84 3.18 -2.74
C TYR A 172 -16.92 4.09 -2.15
N LEU A 173 -16.53 5.23 -1.57
CA LEU A 173 -17.45 6.20 -0.96
C LEU A 173 -18.45 6.75 -1.97
N ALA A 174 -18.00 7.09 -3.18
CA ALA A 174 -18.88 7.50 -4.28
C ALA A 174 -19.90 6.42 -4.63
N ALA A 175 -19.47 5.18 -4.79
CA ALA A 175 -20.37 4.08 -5.15
C ALA A 175 -21.45 3.81 -4.10
N ILE A 176 -21.13 3.93 -2.80
CA ILE A 176 -22.09 3.64 -1.71
C ILE A 176 -22.97 4.83 -1.31
N SER A 177 -22.55 6.06 -1.64
CA SER A 177 -23.32 7.31 -1.48
C SER A 177 -24.64 7.27 -2.26
N GLY A 178 -24.75 6.39 -3.27
CA GLY A 178 -26.02 5.96 -3.85
C GLY A 178 -26.60 6.92 -4.89
N LYS A 179 -25.85 7.94 -5.29
CA LYS A 179 -26.18 8.79 -6.43
C LYS A 179 -24.92 9.04 -7.25
N HIS A 180 -24.82 8.44 -8.43
CA HIS A 180 -23.85 8.82 -9.49
C HIS A 180 -24.07 10.27 -9.91
N SER A 181 -23.65 11.16 -9.02
CA SER A 181 -23.82 12.58 -9.13
C SER A 181 -22.59 13.12 -9.82
N TRP A 182 -22.77 14.24 -10.51
CA TRP A 182 -21.68 14.93 -11.18
C TRP A 182 -20.53 15.26 -10.23
N ILE A 183 -20.81 15.45 -8.94
CA ILE A 183 -19.80 15.76 -7.92
C ILE A 183 -18.86 14.59 -7.65
N GLU A 184 -19.36 13.36 -7.69
CA GLU A 184 -18.54 12.15 -7.49
C GLU A 184 -17.53 11.99 -8.62
N GLN A 185 -17.96 12.25 -9.86
CA GLN A 185 -17.06 12.27 -11.02
C GLN A 185 -16.02 13.38 -10.90
N GLN A 186 -16.42 14.59 -10.51
CA GLN A 186 -15.48 15.70 -10.34
C GLN A 186 -14.41 15.43 -9.28
N ILE A 187 -14.77 14.77 -8.17
CA ILE A 187 -13.80 14.40 -7.13
C ILE A 187 -12.75 13.45 -7.69
N LEU A 188 -13.16 12.49 -8.50
CA LEU A 188 -12.24 11.53 -9.15
C LEU A 188 -11.42 12.19 -10.27
N GLU A 189 -12.02 13.07 -11.07
CA GLU A 189 -11.40 13.77 -12.21
C GLU A 189 -10.47 14.93 -11.79
N ALA A 190 -10.61 15.45 -10.57
CA ALA A 190 -9.68 16.43 -10.02
C ALA A 190 -8.27 15.85 -9.82
N ASN A 191 -8.15 14.54 -9.58
CA ASN A 191 -6.85 13.91 -9.33
C ASN A 191 -5.89 14.02 -10.52
N PRO A 192 -6.26 13.68 -11.77
CA PRO A 192 -5.43 13.90 -12.95
C PRO A 192 -4.85 15.31 -13.06
N ILE A 193 -5.65 16.34 -12.75
CA ILE A 193 -5.19 17.75 -12.76
C ILE A 193 -4.12 17.94 -11.69
N LEU A 194 -4.39 17.51 -10.46
CA LEU A 194 -3.45 17.62 -9.35
C LEU A 194 -2.15 16.83 -9.58
N GLU A 195 -2.23 15.67 -10.23
CA GLU A 195 -1.07 14.87 -10.59
C GLU A 195 -0.24 15.55 -11.69
N ALA A 196 -0.88 16.15 -12.71
CA ALA A 196 -0.15 16.88 -13.74
C ALA A 196 0.70 18.02 -13.15
N PHE A 197 0.12 18.81 -12.23
CA PHE A 197 0.80 19.98 -11.67
C PHE A 197 1.68 19.68 -10.44
N GLY A 198 1.43 18.58 -9.73
CA GLY A 198 2.08 18.30 -8.45
C GLY A 198 2.85 16.98 -8.37
N ASN A 199 2.81 16.14 -9.41
CA ASN A 199 3.63 14.94 -9.49
C ASN A 199 4.80 15.11 -10.47
N ALA A 200 5.87 14.36 -10.20
CA ALA A 200 7.07 14.31 -11.02
C ALA A 200 7.71 12.93 -10.96
N LYS A 201 8.56 12.64 -11.96
CA LYS A 201 9.42 11.45 -11.92
C LYS A 201 10.58 11.69 -10.95
N THR A 202 10.79 10.73 -10.07
CA THR A 202 11.93 10.63 -9.14
C THR A 202 12.68 9.32 -9.39
N VAL A 203 13.81 9.11 -8.71
CA VAL A 203 14.56 7.85 -8.80
C VAL A 203 13.73 6.64 -8.33
N ARG A 204 12.81 6.84 -7.37
CA ARG A 204 12.05 5.74 -6.74
C ARG A 204 10.64 5.53 -7.32
N ASN A 205 10.09 6.54 -8.00
CA ASN A 205 8.71 6.52 -8.48
C ASN A 205 8.57 7.50 -9.66
N ASP A 206 8.05 7.00 -10.78
CA ASP A 206 7.82 7.76 -12.01
C ASP A 206 6.68 8.77 -11.91
N ASN A 207 5.74 8.58 -10.98
CA ASN A 207 4.60 9.46 -10.70
C ASN A 207 4.58 9.83 -9.20
N SER A 208 5.69 10.37 -8.69
CA SER A 208 5.83 10.73 -7.27
C SER A 208 5.09 12.03 -6.97
N SER A 209 4.13 11.98 -6.03
CA SER A 209 3.52 13.20 -5.50
C SER A 209 4.52 14.01 -4.70
N ARG A 210 4.74 15.26 -5.11
CA ARG A 210 5.69 16.20 -4.49
C ARG A 210 4.98 17.22 -3.60
N PHE A 211 3.84 16.80 -3.05
CA PHE A 211 2.99 17.53 -2.12
C PHE A 211 2.14 16.51 -1.37
N GLY A 212 1.74 16.88 -0.16
CA GLY A 212 0.71 16.16 0.56
C GLY A 212 -0.68 16.67 0.20
N LYS A 213 -1.67 15.79 0.34
CA LYS A 213 -3.08 16.04 0.04
C LYS A 213 -3.91 15.75 1.28
N TYR A 214 -4.85 16.63 1.56
CA TYR A 214 -5.90 16.43 2.54
C TYR A 214 -7.23 16.63 1.81
N ILE A 215 -8.10 15.62 1.83
CA ILE A 215 -9.35 15.60 1.06
C ILE A 215 -10.50 15.47 2.04
N ASP A 216 -11.26 16.55 2.22
CA ASP A 216 -12.52 16.54 2.96
C ASP A 216 -13.65 16.16 2.01
N ILE A 217 -14.43 15.15 2.38
CA ILE A 217 -15.66 14.78 1.67
C ILE A 217 -16.84 15.13 2.57
N HIS A 218 -17.74 15.96 2.07
CA HIS A 218 -18.91 16.42 2.81
C HIS A 218 -20.11 15.56 2.47
N PHE A 219 -20.77 15.04 3.50
CA PHE A 219 -21.95 14.20 3.37
C PHE A 219 -23.18 14.90 3.97
N SER A 220 -24.31 14.80 3.28
CA SER A 220 -25.63 15.13 3.81
C SER A 220 -25.96 14.27 5.04
N ALA A 221 -26.97 14.70 5.80
CA ALA A 221 -27.54 13.91 6.90
C ALA A 221 -28.05 12.51 6.47
N ASN A 222 -28.33 12.32 5.18
CA ASN A 222 -28.78 11.04 4.61
C ASN A 222 -27.62 10.15 4.12
N GLY A 223 -26.38 10.63 4.20
CA GLY A 223 -25.17 9.89 3.77
C GLY A 223 -24.81 10.05 2.29
N VAL A 224 -25.44 10.99 1.59
CA VAL A 224 -25.11 11.32 0.19
C VAL A 224 -23.99 12.37 0.15
N ILE A 225 -23.02 12.22 -0.75
CA ILE A 225 -21.97 13.23 -0.97
C ILE A 225 -22.57 14.52 -1.53
N GLU A 226 -22.30 15.64 -0.86
CA GLU A 226 -22.74 16.99 -1.25
C GLU A 226 -21.59 17.89 -1.71
N GLY A 227 -20.34 17.49 -1.45
CA GLY A 227 -19.17 18.27 -1.84
C GLY A 227 -17.86 17.65 -1.42
N ALA A 228 -16.78 18.25 -1.88
CA ALA A 228 -15.44 17.94 -1.43
C ALA A 228 -14.56 19.19 -1.42
N LYS A 229 -13.57 19.19 -0.53
CA LYS A 229 -12.52 20.20 -0.46
C LYS A 229 -11.17 19.49 -0.49
N ILE A 230 -10.25 19.98 -1.30
CA ILE A 230 -8.88 19.46 -1.37
C ILE A 230 -7.93 20.54 -0.90
N GLU A 231 -7.21 20.27 0.18
CA GLU A 231 -6.12 21.10 0.68
C GLU A 231 -4.78 20.45 0.34
N GLN A 232 -3.82 21.28 -0.04
CA GLN A 232 -2.47 20.86 -0.42
C GLN A 232 -1.49 21.40 0.60
N TYR A 233 -0.49 20.59 0.95
CA TYR A 233 0.56 21.00 1.86
C TYR A 233 1.94 20.59 1.36
N LEU A 234 2.95 21.40 1.66
CA LEU A 234 4.36 21.13 1.40
C LEU A 234 4.70 20.79 -0.06
N LEU A 235 4.16 21.56 -1.02
CA LEU A 235 4.59 21.46 -2.42
C LEU A 235 6.10 21.76 -2.54
N GLU A 236 6.85 20.86 -3.18
CA GLU A 236 8.29 20.98 -3.43
C GLU A 236 8.63 22.05 -4.48
N LYS A 237 8.43 23.33 -4.13
CA LYS A 237 8.63 24.47 -5.05
C LYS A 237 10.03 24.54 -5.66
N SER A 238 11.06 24.05 -4.95
CA SER A 238 12.44 24.01 -5.45
C SER A 238 12.59 23.18 -6.73
N ARG A 239 11.71 22.17 -6.96
CA ARG A 239 11.73 21.34 -8.15
C ARG A 239 11.50 22.11 -9.45
N ILE A 240 10.85 23.27 -9.37
CA ILE A 240 10.58 24.10 -10.56
C ILE A 240 11.89 24.56 -11.21
N VAL A 241 12.90 24.90 -10.40
CA VAL A 241 14.16 25.51 -10.86
C VAL A 241 15.36 24.56 -10.82
N SER A 242 15.25 23.42 -10.13
CA SER A 242 16.35 22.47 -9.98
C SER A 242 15.82 21.05 -9.83
N GLN A 243 16.43 20.10 -10.53
CA GLN A 243 16.12 18.68 -10.43
C GLN A 243 17.43 17.88 -10.27
N ASN A 244 17.38 16.80 -9.50
CA ASN A 244 18.52 15.89 -9.40
C ASN A 244 18.72 15.11 -10.70
N HIS A 245 19.92 14.58 -10.90
CA HIS A 245 20.21 13.69 -12.02
C HIS A 245 19.20 12.53 -12.09
N SER A 246 18.72 12.21 -13.30
CA SER A 246 17.70 11.19 -13.57
C SER A 246 16.28 11.49 -13.06
N GLU A 247 16.02 12.66 -12.48
CA GLU A 247 14.68 13.13 -12.13
C GLU A 247 14.11 14.07 -13.20
N ARG A 248 12.80 14.32 -13.14
CA ARG A 248 12.13 15.30 -14.00
C ARG A 248 11.51 16.43 -13.19
N ASN A 249 11.16 17.51 -13.87
CA ASN A 249 10.27 18.53 -13.35
C ASN A 249 8.82 18.01 -13.26
N TYR A 250 7.87 18.84 -12.84
CA TYR A 250 6.45 18.49 -12.81
C TYR A 250 5.93 18.09 -14.19
N HIS A 251 5.04 17.10 -14.21
CA HIS A 251 4.52 16.51 -15.45
C HIS A 251 3.93 17.54 -16.41
N ILE A 252 3.26 18.57 -15.88
CA ILE A 252 2.58 19.59 -16.66
C ILE A 252 3.48 20.26 -17.70
N PHE A 253 4.76 20.53 -17.38
CA PHE A 253 5.69 21.14 -18.33
C PHE A 253 5.88 20.25 -19.56
N TYR A 254 6.07 18.96 -19.36
CA TYR A 254 6.22 17.99 -20.44
C TYR A 254 4.89 17.74 -21.17
N CYS A 255 3.77 17.69 -20.45
CA CYS A 255 2.44 17.53 -21.04
C CYS A 255 2.09 18.70 -21.97
N ILE A 256 2.39 19.95 -21.58
CA ILE A 256 2.18 21.14 -22.41
C ILE A 256 3.04 21.05 -23.67
N LEU A 257 4.35 20.79 -23.53
CA LEU A 257 5.26 20.71 -24.66
C LEU A 257 4.95 19.55 -25.60
N ALA A 258 4.46 18.42 -25.11
CA ALA A 258 4.09 17.28 -25.96
C ALA A 258 2.68 17.40 -26.54
N GLY A 259 1.74 18.03 -25.82
CA GLY A 259 0.32 18.04 -26.15
C GLY A 259 -0.15 19.22 -27.01
N LEU A 260 0.56 20.35 -26.99
CA LEU A 260 0.18 21.52 -27.80
C LEU A 260 0.50 21.35 -29.30
N SER A 261 -0.35 21.92 -30.14
CA SER A 261 -0.13 22.01 -31.59
C SER A 261 1.04 22.95 -31.93
N ALA A 262 1.58 22.83 -33.15
CA ALA A 262 2.66 23.71 -33.61
C ALA A 262 2.25 25.19 -33.70
N GLU A 263 0.98 25.49 -33.89
CA GLU A 263 0.45 26.85 -33.86
C GLU A 263 0.42 27.41 -32.43
N GLU A 264 -0.08 26.63 -31.47
CA GLU A 264 -0.13 27.03 -30.07
C GLU A 264 1.26 27.19 -29.47
N LYS A 265 2.21 26.30 -29.81
CA LYS A 265 3.61 26.44 -29.41
C LYS A 265 4.22 27.75 -29.92
N ARG A 266 4.01 28.09 -31.20
CA ARG A 266 4.47 29.37 -31.75
C ARG A 266 3.83 30.57 -31.06
N ARG A 267 2.53 30.49 -30.74
CA ARG A 267 1.82 31.57 -30.04
C ARG A 267 2.33 31.79 -28.62
N LEU A 268 2.76 30.73 -27.94
CA LEU A 268 3.27 30.75 -26.56
C LEU A 268 4.81 30.82 -26.48
N ASP A 269 5.48 30.97 -27.62
CA ASP A 269 6.95 30.97 -27.74
C ASP A 269 7.61 29.72 -27.12
N LEU A 270 7.05 28.54 -27.40
CA LEU A 270 7.50 27.28 -26.82
C LEU A 270 8.37 26.45 -27.79
N GLY A 271 9.58 26.10 -27.34
CA GLY A 271 10.49 25.14 -27.99
C GLY A 271 10.30 23.67 -27.58
N ASN A 272 11.36 22.87 -27.70
CA ASN A 272 11.44 21.51 -27.17
C ASN A 272 11.83 21.50 -25.69
N ALA A 273 11.60 20.39 -25.00
CA ALA A 273 11.95 20.28 -23.58
C ALA A 273 13.45 20.43 -23.28
N ALA A 274 14.32 20.13 -24.25
CA ALA A 274 15.78 20.29 -24.11
C ALA A 274 16.25 21.74 -24.25
N ASP A 275 15.36 22.64 -24.69
CA ASP A 275 15.67 24.06 -24.87
C ASP A 275 15.50 24.87 -23.56
N TYR A 276 15.09 24.21 -22.46
CA TYR A 276 14.82 24.80 -21.14
C TYR A 276 15.63 24.15 -20.02
#